data_AF-A0A257GNF9-F1
#
_entry.id   AF-A0A257GNF9-F1
#
_cell.length_a   1.000
_cell.length_b   1.000
_cell.length_c   1.000
_cell.angle_alpha   90.00
_cell.angle_beta   90.00
_cell.angle_gamma   90.00
#
_symmetry.space_group_name_H-M   'P 1'
#
loop_
_entity.id
_entity.type
_entity.pdbx_description
1 polymer ?
#
loop_
_entity_poly.entity_id
_entity_poly.type
_entity_poly.pdbx_seq_one_letter_code
_entity_poly.pdbx_strand_id
1 'polypeptide(L)'
;MAQPPRRFQPAPGITVDLAGSTLSIVGRAEAWGAEANVQRATQIQNTINNAWTLRIGAVDFSCNIVVTHRASGDPGRVLQIEILNMPAPSNVKMGDPGRPMQLNNREAGAYTWTAAHEFGHVLGLNDRYAETAESRAAGQNGGARSTPANPGYETNLMGAVGGTLTLQNALDLANETQPSEWSMDDDDEVRAWVSNHNALQIQALDPAVRLRGLEILMNGWVSGDDLRAMEGLLGGVNNGIEARNIRARIDPIRLTDIGQRTRLRVAMERMPR
;
A
#
# COMPACT_ATOMS: atom_id res chain seq x y z
N MET A 1 18.60 15.41 2.22
CA MET A 1 19.18 14.21 1.58
C MET A 1 18.11 13.62 0.67
N ALA A 2 18.41 13.33 -0.59
CA ALA A 2 17.46 12.68 -1.49
C ALA A 2 17.19 11.26 -0.99
N GLN A 3 15.92 10.86 -0.87
CA GLN A 3 15.59 9.48 -0.55
C GLN A 3 15.97 8.56 -1.73
N PRO A 4 16.48 7.33 -1.45
CA PRO A 4 16.82 6.39 -2.50
C PRO A 4 15.58 6.02 -3.33
N PRO A 5 15.74 5.65 -4.63
CA PRO A 5 14.64 5.21 -5.46
C PRO A 5 13.88 4.04 -4.81
N ARG A 6 12.56 4.17 -4.76
CA ARG A 6 11.67 3.25 -4.10
C ARG A 6 10.58 2.79 -5.05
N ARG A 7 10.71 1.53 -5.50
CA ARG A 7 9.71 0.86 -6.32
C ARG A 7 8.93 -0.17 -5.52
N PHE A 8 7.60 -0.17 -5.61
CA PHE A 8 6.74 -1.17 -4.96
C PHE A 8 5.46 -1.44 -5.79
N GLN A 9 4.73 -2.50 -5.42
CA GLN A 9 3.47 -2.91 -6.08
C GLN A 9 2.35 -2.97 -5.05
N PRO A 10 1.51 -1.92 -4.93
CA PRO A 10 0.49 -1.87 -3.88
C PRO A 10 -0.75 -2.71 -4.20
N ALA A 11 -0.93 -3.08 -5.48
CA ALA A 11 -1.95 -4.01 -5.96
C ALA A 11 -1.44 -4.72 -7.22
N PRO A 12 -1.99 -5.89 -7.59
CA PRO A 12 -1.63 -6.61 -8.80
C PRO A 12 -1.68 -5.70 -10.03
N GLY A 13 -0.63 -5.73 -10.86
CA GLY A 13 -0.58 -4.93 -12.07
C GLY A 13 -0.39 -3.42 -11.86
N ILE A 14 -0.27 -2.93 -10.62
CA ILE A 14 0.07 -1.54 -10.30
C ILE A 14 1.50 -1.48 -9.78
N THR A 15 2.30 -0.57 -10.31
CA THR A 15 3.66 -0.29 -9.86
C THR A 15 3.78 1.19 -9.55
N VAL A 16 4.37 1.49 -8.39
CA VAL A 16 4.73 2.83 -7.97
C VAL A 16 6.25 2.91 -7.88
N ASP A 17 6.83 3.98 -8.40
CA ASP A 17 8.25 4.30 -8.31
C ASP A 17 8.43 5.73 -7.80
N LEU A 18 9.06 5.89 -6.64
CA LEU A 18 9.43 7.19 -6.07
C LEU A 18 10.93 7.36 -6.19
N ALA A 19 11.37 8.29 -7.02
CA ALA A 19 12.79 8.60 -7.23
C ALA A 19 13.03 10.09 -7.06
N GLY A 20 13.70 10.48 -5.96
CA GLY A 20 13.96 11.89 -5.66
C GLY A 20 12.67 12.68 -5.49
N SER A 21 12.39 13.58 -6.42
CA SER A 21 11.16 14.38 -6.43
C SER A 21 10.15 13.91 -7.49
N THR A 22 10.31 12.70 -8.03
CA THR A 22 9.39 12.13 -9.01
C THR A 22 8.67 10.94 -8.40
N LEU A 23 7.36 10.90 -8.61
CA LEU A 23 6.48 9.79 -8.28
C LEU A 23 5.83 9.32 -9.58
N SER A 24 6.12 8.09 -10.00
CA SER A 24 5.56 7.46 -11.19
C SER A 24 4.67 6.29 -10.80
N ILE A 25 3.44 6.29 -11.30
CA ILE A 25 2.47 5.22 -11.15
C ILE A 25 2.20 4.66 -12.55
N VAL A 26 2.44 3.39 -12.76
CA VAL A 26 2.13 2.70 -14.02
C VAL A 26 1.40 1.42 -13.73
N GLY A 27 0.46 1.04 -14.59
CA GLY A 27 -0.20 -0.23 -14.38
C GLY A 27 -1.37 -0.54 -15.28
N ARG A 28 -2.05 -1.62 -14.93
CA ARG A 28 -3.25 -2.10 -15.62
C ARG A 28 -4.33 -2.42 -14.59
N ALA A 29 -5.58 -2.21 -14.99
CA ALA A 29 -6.75 -2.58 -14.22
C ALA A 29 -7.87 -3.11 -15.14
N GLU A 30 -8.80 -3.83 -14.54
CA GLU A 30 -9.98 -4.38 -15.20
C GLU A 30 -11.25 -3.95 -14.47
N ALA A 31 -12.08 -3.17 -15.15
CA ALA A 31 -13.44 -2.86 -14.73
C ALA A 31 -14.38 -4.01 -15.07
N TRP A 32 -15.13 -4.50 -14.09
CA TRP A 32 -16.07 -5.62 -14.23
C TRP A 32 -17.29 -5.41 -13.33
N GLY A 33 -18.31 -6.25 -13.47
CA GLY A 33 -19.56 -6.16 -12.71
C GLY A 33 -20.75 -5.78 -13.58
N ALA A 34 -21.97 -5.88 -13.03
CA ALA A 34 -23.22 -5.70 -13.78
C ALA A 34 -23.35 -4.31 -14.43
N GLU A 35 -22.68 -3.33 -13.84
CA GLU A 35 -22.68 -1.94 -14.30
C GLU A 35 -21.38 -1.58 -15.04
N ALA A 36 -20.45 -2.50 -15.25
CA ALA A 36 -19.25 -2.17 -16.01
C ALA A 36 -19.53 -2.10 -17.52
N ASN A 37 -18.89 -1.14 -18.18
CA ASN A 37 -18.83 -1.05 -19.64
C ASN A 37 -17.58 -0.27 -20.07
N VAL A 38 -17.31 -0.26 -21.38
CA VAL A 38 -16.11 0.38 -21.96
C VAL A 38 -16.07 1.89 -21.66
N GLN A 39 -17.20 2.58 -21.71
CA GLN A 39 -17.28 4.01 -21.43
C GLN A 39 -16.90 4.30 -19.98
N ARG A 40 -17.45 3.56 -19.01
CA ARG A 40 -17.15 3.68 -17.58
C ARG A 40 -15.68 3.35 -17.29
N ALA A 41 -15.14 2.28 -17.88
CA ALA A 41 -13.72 1.94 -17.77
C ALA A 41 -12.81 3.08 -18.27
N THR A 42 -13.17 3.67 -19.42
CA THR A 42 -12.44 4.80 -20.01
C THR A 42 -12.51 6.04 -19.12
N GLN A 43 -13.69 6.32 -18.56
CA GLN A 43 -13.88 7.44 -17.64
C GLN A 43 -13.02 7.28 -16.37
N ILE A 44 -13.04 6.10 -15.74
CA ILE A 44 -12.21 5.78 -14.57
C ILE A 44 -10.73 5.95 -14.91
N GLN A 45 -10.26 5.41 -16.03
CA GLN A 45 -8.88 5.56 -16.48
C GLN A 45 -8.47 7.03 -16.58
N ASN A 46 -9.27 7.82 -17.31
CA ASN A 46 -8.96 9.21 -17.57
C ASN A 46 -8.98 10.01 -16.27
N THR A 47 -9.95 9.77 -15.38
CA THR A 47 -10.00 10.48 -14.11
C THR A 47 -8.82 10.14 -13.22
N ILE A 48 -8.46 8.86 -13.08
CA ILE A 48 -7.29 8.47 -12.27
C ILE A 48 -6.01 9.08 -12.86
N ASN A 49 -5.77 8.89 -14.16
CA ASN A 49 -4.55 9.41 -14.80
C ASN A 49 -4.47 10.95 -14.68
N ASN A 50 -5.58 11.67 -14.83
CA ASN A 50 -5.61 13.13 -14.71
C ASN A 50 -5.42 13.59 -13.26
N ALA A 51 -6.10 12.97 -12.30
CA ALA A 51 -5.99 13.35 -10.89
C ALA A 51 -4.58 13.10 -10.36
N TRP A 52 -3.95 11.99 -10.77
CA TRP A 52 -2.64 11.53 -10.32
C TRP A 52 -1.47 11.94 -11.23
N THR A 53 -1.69 12.84 -12.19
CA THR A 53 -0.63 13.44 -13.01
C THR A 53 -0.62 14.95 -12.83
N LEU A 54 0.30 15.44 -12.01
CA LEU A 54 0.42 16.85 -11.71
C LEU A 54 1.83 17.18 -11.22
N ARG A 55 2.30 18.41 -11.49
CA ARG A 55 3.49 18.96 -10.85
C ARG A 55 3.08 19.86 -9.69
N ILE A 56 3.59 19.59 -8.49
CA ILE A 56 3.32 20.36 -7.28
C ILE A 56 4.66 20.84 -6.70
N GLY A 57 4.98 22.11 -6.92
CA GLY A 57 6.27 22.68 -6.53
C GLY A 57 7.43 21.97 -7.24
N ALA A 58 8.26 21.28 -6.48
CA ALA A 58 9.39 20.49 -7.00
C ALA A 58 9.05 19.01 -7.25
N VAL A 59 7.85 18.56 -6.85
CA VAL A 59 7.44 17.15 -6.98
C VAL A 59 6.65 16.95 -8.27
N ASP A 60 7.07 15.99 -9.08
CA ASP A 60 6.39 15.57 -10.32
C ASP A 60 5.65 14.25 -10.09
N PHE A 61 4.32 14.27 -10.17
CA PHE A 61 3.48 13.08 -10.20
C PHE A 61 3.16 12.71 -11.64
N SER A 62 3.34 11.45 -11.99
CA SER A 62 2.95 10.89 -13.28
C SER A 62 2.17 9.61 -13.05
N CYS A 63 0.97 9.53 -13.62
CA CYS A 63 0.14 8.34 -13.57
C CYS A 63 -0.25 7.90 -14.98
N ASN A 64 0.02 6.65 -15.29
CA ASN A 64 -0.37 6.01 -16.54
C ASN A 64 -0.85 4.59 -16.26
N ILE A 65 -2.10 4.48 -15.84
CA ILE A 65 -2.81 3.20 -15.78
C ILE A 65 -3.67 3.01 -17.03
N VAL A 66 -3.83 1.74 -17.41
CA VAL A 66 -4.77 1.33 -18.46
C VAL A 66 -5.91 0.55 -17.83
N VAL A 67 -7.14 1.02 -17.98
CA VAL A 67 -8.35 0.34 -17.47
C VAL A 67 -9.11 -0.26 -18.63
N THR A 68 -9.25 -1.59 -18.62
CA THR A 68 -10.03 -2.32 -19.63
C THR A 68 -11.37 -2.78 -19.05
N HIS A 69 -12.36 -3.01 -19.90
CA HIS A 69 -13.64 -3.59 -19.48
C HIS A 69 -13.64 -5.10 -19.70
N ARG A 70 -13.97 -5.87 -18.66
CA ARG A 70 -14.17 -7.31 -18.71
C ARG A 70 -15.67 -7.62 -18.66
N ALA A 71 -16.24 -7.98 -19.82
CA ALA A 71 -17.65 -8.30 -19.94
C ALA A 71 -18.04 -9.67 -19.33
N SER A 72 -17.13 -10.65 -19.39
CA SER A 72 -17.29 -11.99 -18.82
C SER A 72 -15.94 -12.70 -18.69
N GLY A 73 -15.91 -13.89 -18.09
CA GLY A 73 -14.70 -14.71 -17.90
C GLY A 73 -14.03 -14.50 -16.55
N ASP A 74 -12.91 -15.19 -16.33
CA ASP A 74 -12.17 -15.14 -15.08
C ASP A 74 -11.45 -13.79 -14.87
N PRO A 75 -11.24 -13.37 -13.61
CA PRO A 75 -10.47 -12.16 -13.31
C PRO A 75 -9.02 -12.30 -13.79
N GLY A 76 -8.49 -11.25 -14.43
CA GLY A 76 -7.09 -11.17 -14.78
C GLY A 76 -6.17 -10.95 -13.56
N ARG A 77 -4.86 -11.02 -13.78
CA ARG A 77 -3.83 -10.75 -12.75
C ARG A 77 -3.46 -9.26 -12.66
N VAL A 78 -4.48 -8.42 -12.59
CA VAL A 78 -4.37 -6.95 -12.53
C VAL A 78 -5.37 -6.40 -11.52
N LEU A 79 -5.27 -5.12 -11.16
CA LEU A 79 -6.20 -4.47 -10.24
C LEU A 79 -7.64 -4.66 -10.74
N GLN A 80 -8.47 -5.25 -9.89
CA GLN A 80 -9.88 -5.47 -10.20
C GLN A 80 -10.71 -4.27 -9.70
N ILE A 81 -11.53 -3.72 -10.58
CA ILE A 81 -12.45 -2.61 -10.30
C ILE A 81 -13.87 -3.12 -10.51
N GLU A 82 -14.57 -3.46 -9.44
CA GLU A 82 -15.95 -3.89 -9.52
C GLU A 82 -16.89 -2.68 -9.56
N ILE A 83 -17.82 -2.66 -10.51
CA ILE A 83 -18.83 -1.63 -10.67
C ILE A 83 -20.20 -2.28 -10.50
N LEU A 84 -20.88 -1.90 -9.43
CA LEU A 84 -22.16 -2.47 -9.05
C LEU A 84 -23.07 -1.44 -8.42
N ASN A 85 -24.37 -1.74 -8.35
CA ASN A 85 -25.29 -1.02 -7.50
C ASN A 85 -25.21 -1.61 -6.09
N MET A 86 -24.71 -0.84 -5.13
CA MET A 86 -24.62 -1.28 -3.74
C MET A 86 -25.24 -0.27 -2.77
N PRO A 87 -25.68 -0.71 -1.57
CA PRO A 87 -26.22 0.19 -0.56
C PRO A 87 -25.12 1.01 0.14
N ALA A 88 -23.90 0.47 0.22
CA ALA A 88 -22.76 1.13 0.81
C ALA A 88 -22.05 2.09 -0.18
N PRO A 89 -21.25 3.06 0.31
CA PRO A 89 -20.36 3.86 -0.53
C PRO A 89 -19.34 3.00 -1.28
N SER A 90 -18.70 3.61 -2.29
CA SER A 90 -17.49 3.05 -2.91
C SER A 90 -16.41 2.81 -1.85
N ASN A 91 -15.57 1.79 -2.07
CA ASN A 91 -14.51 1.43 -1.13
C ASN A 91 -13.43 0.52 -1.78
N VAL A 92 -12.23 0.46 -1.20
CA VAL A 92 -11.23 -0.59 -1.47
C VAL A 92 -11.32 -1.70 -0.42
N LYS A 93 -11.23 -2.97 -0.82
CA LYS A 93 -11.18 -4.13 0.10
C LYS A 93 -9.73 -4.40 0.50
N MET A 94 -9.24 -3.64 1.48
CA MET A 94 -7.83 -3.68 1.90
C MET A 94 -7.35 -5.05 2.40
N GLY A 95 -8.25 -5.88 2.93
CA GLY A 95 -7.94 -7.25 3.42
C GLY A 95 -8.14 -8.37 2.39
N ASP A 96 -8.64 -8.07 1.19
CA ASP A 96 -8.85 -9.08 0.16
C ASP A 96 -7.59 -9.22 -0.72
N PRO A 97 -7.25 -10.44 -1.16
CA PRO A 97 -6.17 -10.65 -2.11
C PRO A 97 -6.34 -9.75 -3.34
N GLY A 98 -5.33 -8.92 -3.58
CA GLY A 98 -5.30 -8.02 -4.73
C GLY A 98 -6.03 -6.68 -4.55
N ARG A 99 -6.56 -6.37 -3.35
CA ARG A 99 -7.16 -5.09 -2.98
C ARG A 99 -8.14 -4.55 -4.02
N PRO A 100 -9.20 -5.30 -4.36
CA PRO A 100 -10.16 -4.87 -5.36
C PRO A 100 -10.83 -3.55 -4.93
N MET A 101 -11.02 -2.67 -5.91
CA MET A 101 -11.75 -1.42 -5.76
C MET A 101 -13.22 -1.67 -6.12
N GLN A 102 -14.16 -1.27 -5.28
CA GLN A 102 -15.59 -1.33 -5.58
C GLN A 102 -16.14 0.08 -5.74
N LEU A 103 -16.76 0.35 -6.90
CA LEU A 103 -17.39 1.63 -7.19
C LEU A 103 -18.92 1.49 -7.21
N ASN A 104 -19.60 2.26 -6.37
CA ASN A 104 -21.05 2.27 -6.32
C ASN A 104 -21.61 3.10 -7.47
N ASN A 105 -22.22 2.47 -8.46
CA ASN A 105 -22.83 3.16 -9.61
C ASN A 105 -23.93 4.17 -9.21
N ARG A 106 -24.51 4.04 -8.01
CA ARG A 106 -25.52 4.99 -7.50
C ARG A 106 -24.91 6.25 -6.90
N GLU A 107 -23.60 6.27 -6.66
CA GLU A 107 -22.92 7.40 -6.06
C GLU A 107 -22.67 8.50 -7.09
N ALA A 108 -23.03 9.73 -6.72
CA ALA A 108 -22.72 10.89 -7.55
C ALA A 108 -21.20 11.07 -7.62
N GLY A 109 -20.62 10.92 -8.81
CA GLY A 109 -19.18 11.03 -9.01
C GLY A 109 -18.40 9.73 -8.82
N ALA A 110 -19.07 8.57 -8.78
CA ALA A 110 -18.44 7.24 -8.68
C ALA A 110 -17.25 7.05 -9.65
N TYR A 111 -17.38 7.57 -10.87
CA TYR A 111 -16.38 7.45 -11.94
C TYR A 111 -15.49 8.69 -12.10
N THR A 112 -15.64 9.68 -11.23
CA THR A 112 -14.83 10.90 -11.23
C THR A 112 -14.00 10.99 -9.95
N TRP A 113 -14.32 11.92 -9.04
CA TRP A 113 -13.57 12.13 -7.82
C TRP A 113 -13.46 10.84 -6.99
N THR A 114 -14.55 10.09 -6.83
CA THR A 114 -14.56 8.85 -6.05
C THR A 114 -13.57 7.83 -6.60
N ALA A 115 -13.54 7.60 -7.92
CA ALA A 115 -12.56 6.70 -8.53
C ALA A 115 -11.11 7.13 -8.27
N ALA A 116 -10.81 8.43 -8.31
CA ALA A 116 -9.48 8.94 -8.01
C ALA A 116 -9.11 8.82 -6.52
N HIS A 117 -10.09 9.03 -5.62
CA HIS A 117 -9.95 8.90 -4.18
C HIS A 117 -9.71 7.43 -3.77
N GLU A 118 -10.56 6.51 -4.24
CA GLU A 118 -10.40 5.07 -3.99
C GLU A 118 -9.09 4.53 -4.56
N PHE A 119 -8.64 5.05 -5.71
CA PHE A 119 -7.31 4.71 -6.20
C PHE A 119 -6.19 5.16 -5.25
N GLY A 120 -6.36 6.27 -4.51
CA GLY A 120 -5.47 6.64 -3.41
C GLY A 120 -5.36 5.55 -2.34
N HIS A 121 -6.47 4.92 -1.96
CA HIS A 121 -6.45 3.76 -1.06
C HIS A 121 -5.77 2.54 -1.68
N VAL A 122 -5.97 2.29 -2.99
CA VAL A 122 -5.21 1.25 -3.71
C VAL A 122 -3.70 1.49 -3.58
N LEU A 123 -3.26 2.75 -3.67
CA LEU A 123 -1.85 3.13 -3.48
C LEU A 123 -1.37 3.02 -2.03
N GLY A 124 -2.27 2.82 -1.07
CA GLY A 124 -1.98 2.65 0.35
C GLY A 124 -2.21 3.90 1.21
N LEU A 125 -2.90 4.91 0.70
CA LEU A 125 -3.23 6.10 1.48
C LEU A 125 -4.44 5.89 2.38
N ASN A 126 -4.40 6.49 3.56
CA ASN A 126 -5.55 6.57 4.46
C ASN A 126 -6.45 7.76 4.15
N ASP A 127 -7.70 7.67 4.61
CA ASP A 127 -8.57 8.82 4.70
C ASP A 127 -7.97 9.92 5.58
N ARG A 128 -8.23 11.16 5.18
CA ARG A 128 -7.76 12.37 5.86
C ARG A 128 -8.93 13.22 6.34
N TYR A 129 -10.03 12.58 6.71
CA TYR A 129 -11.17 13.18 7.37
C TYR A 129 -11.54 12.37 8.62
N ALA A 130 -12.18 13.03 9.58
CA ALA A 130 -12.75 12.37 10.74
C ALA A 130 -14.22 12.05 10.48
N GLU A 131 -14.60 10.79 10.59
CA GLU A 131 -16.00 10.39 10.57
C GLU A 131 -16.43 9.93 11.96
N THR A 132 -17.52 10.49 12.49
CA THR A 132 -18.13 10.01 13.73
C THR A 132 -18.87 8.68 13.49
N ALA A 133 -18.97 7.83 14.52
CA ALA A 133 -19.71 6.57 14.42
C ALA A 133 -21.18 6.78 13.97
N GLU A 134 -21.78 7.89 14.39
CA GLU A 134 -23.14 8.31 14.02
C GLU A 134 -23.25 8.67 12.54
N SER A 135 -22.28 9.43 12.01
CA SER A 135 -22.19 9.76 10.58
C SER A 135 -22.05 8.52 9.72
N ARG A 136 -21.24 7.55 10.17
CA ARG A 136 -21.06 6.25 9.51
C ARG A 136 -22.35 5.42 9.47
N ALA A 137 -23.06 5.35 10.60
CA ALA A 137 -24.35 4.65 10.68
C ALA A 137 -25.44 5.32 9.84
N ALA A 138 -25.43 6.66 9.76
CA ALA A 138 -26.34 7.40 8.89
C ALA A 138 -26.04 7.13 7.40
N GLY A 139 -24.77 7.11 7.01
CA GLY A 139 -24.34 6.79 5.65
C GLY A 139 -24.75 5.39 5.18
N GLN A 140 -24.68 4.39 6.06
CA GLN A 140 -25.12 3.02 5.76
C GLN A 140 -26.62 2.91 5.46
N ASN A 141 -27.42 3.87 5.91
CA ASN A 141 -28.87 3.94 5.68
C ASN A 141 -29.25 4.94 4.59
N GLY A 142 -28.30 5.42 3.78
CA GLY A 142 -28.55 6.41 2.74
C GLY A 142 -28.72 7.85 3.23
N GLY A 143 -28.39 8.12 4.50
CA GLY A 143 -28.34 9.47 5.07
C GLY A 143 -27.07 10.24 4.66
N ALA A 144 -27.11 11.57 4.81
CA ALA A 144 -25.95 12.41 4.54
C ALA A 144 -24.81 12.14 5.53
N ARG A 145 -23.61 11.84 5.01
CA ARG A 145 -22.39 11.73 5.82
C ARG A 145 -21.81 13.12 6.05
N SER A 146 -21.41 13.40 7.28
CA SER A 146 -20.52 14.53 7.59
C SER A 146 -19.12 13.97 7.84
N THR A 147 -18.19 14.35 6.97
CA THR A 147 -16.79 13.93 6.99
C THR A 147 -15.90 15.17 6.95
N PRO A 148 -15.81 15.95 8.04
CA PRO A 148 -14.92 17.09 8.09
C PRO A 148 -13.48 16.64 7.85
N ALA A 149 -12.82 17.27 6.88
CA ALA A 149 -11.40 17.07 6.62
C ALA A 149 -10.58 17.36 7.89
N ASN A 150 -9.50 16.60 8.07
CA ASN A 150 -8.51 16.90 9.09
C ASN A 150 -7.87 18.28 8.77
N PRO A 151 -7.45 19.05 9.79
CA PRO A 151 -6.78 20.33 9.57
C PRO A 151 -5.62 20.21 8.58
N GLY A 152 -5.63 21.03 7.51
CA GLY A 152 -4.65 21.01 6.43
C GLY A 152 -4.99 20.11 5.23
N TYR A 153 -6.12 19.40 5.28
CA TYR A 153 -6.61 18.50 4.23
C TYR A 153 -7.92 18.96 3.58
N GLU A 154 -8.35 20.19 3.83
CA GLU A 154 -9.65 20.73 3.42
C GLU A 154 -9.86 20.77 1.90
N THR A 155 -8.77 20.76 1.13
CA THR A 155 -8.79 20.70 -0.34
C THR A 155 -8.14 19.43 -0.89
N ASN A 156 -7.71 18.52 0.00
CA ASN A 156 -6.93 17.35 -0.36
C ASN A 156 -7.83 16.23 -0.91
N LEU A 157 -7.34 15.51 -1.92
CA LEU A 157 -8.03 14.39 -2.56
C LEU A 157 -8.50 13.32 -1.55
N MET A 158 -7.72 13.07 -0.50
CA MET A 158 -8.01 12.09 0.54
C MET A 158 -8.77 12.69 1.75
N GLY A 159 -8.97 14.01 1.79
CA GLY A 159 -9.56 14.71 2.94
C GLY A 159 -10.93 15.33 2.66
N ALA A 160 -11.23 15.68 1.42
CA ALA A 160 -12.45 16.39 1.07
C ALA A 160 -13.07 15.86 -0.22
N VAL A 161 -14.40 15.76 -0.23
CA VAL A 161 -15.18 15.45 -1.44
C VAL A 161 -14.94 16.53 -2.49
N GLY A 162 -14.52 16.11 -3.68
CA GLY A 162 -14.12 17.02 -4.76
C GLY A 162 -12.72 17.64 -4.59
N GLY A 163 -11.96 17.23 -3.56
CA GLY A 163 -10.58 17.65 -3.36
C GLY A 163 -9.64 17.23 -4.49
N THR A 164 -8.45 17.82 -4.51
CA THR A 164 -7.42 17.59 -5.52
C THR A 164 -6.13 17.11 -4.89
N LEU A 165 -5.22 16.61 -5.73
CA LEU A 165 -3.93 16.15 -5.29
C LEU A 165 -3.09 17.33 -4.79
N THR A 166 -2.60 17.24 -3.55
CA THR A 166 -1.72 18.24 -2.94
C THR A 166 -0.35 17.64 -2.61
N LEU A 167 0.63 18.49 -2.27
CA LEU A 167 1.96 18.03 -1.83
C LEU A 167 1.85 17.03 -0.66
N GLN A 168 0.84 17.21 0.19
CA GLN A 168 0.61 16.34 1.33
C GLN A 168 0.33 14.90 0.90
N ASN A 169 -0.33 14.65 -0.25
CA ASN A 169 -0.51 13.28 -0.75
C ASN A 169 0.82 12.61 -1.11
N ALA A 170 1.81 13.34 -1.64
CA ALA A 170 3.14 12.77 -1.90
C ALA A 170 3.84 12.40 -0.59
N LEU A 171 3.77 13.29 0.39
CA LEU A 171 4.38 13.07 1.70
C LEU A 171 3.73 11.88 2.40
N ASP A 172 2.40 11.82 2.37
CA ASP A 172 1.62 10.71 2.89
C ASP A 172 1.95 9.42 2.16
N LEU A 173 2.03 9.41 0.83
CA LEU A 173 2.37 8.20 0.10
C LEU A 173 3.78 7.73 0.47
N ALA A 174 4.74 8.65 0.54
CA ALA A 174 6.11 8.31 0.94
C ALA A 174 6.17 7.72 2.37
N ASN A 175 5.32 8.20 3.29
CA ASN A 175 5.27 7.81 4.70
C ASN A 175 4.42 6.56 4.97
N GLU A 176 3.20 6.50 4.44
CA GLU A 176 2.21 5.44 4.72
C GLU A 176 2.47 4.18 3.91
N THR A 177 3.10 4.32 2.74
CA THR A 177 3.56 3.14 2.01
C THR A 177 4.88 2.64 2.54
N GLN A 178 5.61 3.37 3.42
CA GLN A 178 6.68 2.74 4.19
C GLN A 178 6.10 1.47 4.80
N PRO A 179 6.87 0.37 4.86
CA PRO A 179 6.32 -0.84 5.43
C PRO A 179 5.92 -0.47 6.85
N SER A 180 4.62 -0.36 7.03
CA SER A 180 4.04 0.01 8.30
C SER A 180 3.91 -1.27 9.10
N GLU A 181 3.76 -1.12 10.41
CA GLU A 181 3.38 -2.22 11.30
C GLU A 181 2.26 -3.11 10.75
N TRP A 182 1.39 -2.59 9.87
CA TRP A 182 0.13 -3.18 9.41
C TRP A 182 0.22 -3.98 8.09
N SER A 183 1.41 -4.18 7.54
CA SER A 183 1.63 -4.97 6.31
C SER A 183 2.60 -6.14 6.50
N MET A 184 2.88 -6.44 7.76
CA MET A 184 3.76 -7.49 8.25
C MET A 184 3.09 -8.05 9.50
N ASP A 185 1.89 -8.61 9.34
CA ASP A 185 1.12 -9.20 10.44
C ASP A 185 1.32 -10.73 10.51
N ASP A 186 1.72 -11.35 9.39
CA ASP A 186 2.12 -12.76 9.31
C ASP A 186 3.44 -12.99 8.54
N ASP A 187 3.91 -14.24 8.54
CA ASP A 187 5.19 -14.63 7.95
C ASP A 187 5.16 -14.62 6.41
N ASP A 188 4.03 -14.92 5.78
CA ASP A 188 3.85 -14.84 4.33
C ASP A 188 4.00 -13.40 3.84
N GLU A 189 3.40 -12.44 4.55
CA GLU A 189 3.50 -11.01 4.25
C GLU A 189 4.92 -10.49 4.41
N VAL A 190 5.61 -10.85 5.51
CA VAL A 190 7.01 -10.46 5.71
C VAL A 190 7.89 -11.04 4.59
N ARG A 191 7.72 -12.32 4.24
CA ARG A 191 8.47 -12.97 3.14
C ARG A 191 8.20 -12.29 1.80
N ALA A 192 6.93 -12.07 1.48
CA ALA A 192 6.52 -11.40 0.26
C ALA A 192 7.12 -9.99 0.19
N TRP A 193 7.09 -9.24 1.29
CA TRP A 193 7.68 -7.93 1.35
C TRP A 193 9.18 -7.97 1.11
N VAL A 194 9.95 -8.76 1.86
CA VAL A 194 11.42 -8.82 1.71
C VAL A 194 11.83 -9.27 0.30
N SER A 195 11.12 -10.24 -0.28
CA SER A 195 11.44 -10.75 -1.63
C SER A 195 11.23 -9.73 -2.75
N ASN A 196 10.35 -8.74 -2.54
CA ASN A 196 10.01 -7.71 -3.53
C ASN A 196 10.79 -6.40 -3.35
N HIS A 197 11.70 -6.33 -2.37
CA HIS A 197 12.45 -5.11 -2.06
C HIS A 197 13.96 -5.33 -2.14
N ASN A 198 14.69 -4.31 -2.59
CA ASN A 198 16.14 -4.34 -2.66
C ASN A 198 16.81 -3.96 -1.33
N ALA A 199 18.12 -4.15 -1.23
CA ALA A 199 18.89 -3.91 -0.01
C ALA A 199 18.75 -2.48 0.56
N LEU A 200 18.69 -1.45 -0.31
CA LEU A 200 18.54 -0.06 0.13
C LEU A 200 17.14 0.19 0.72
N GLN A 201 16.11 -0.41 0.12
CA GLN A 201 14.73 -0.32 0.62
C GLN A 201 14.57 -1.05 1.96
N ILE A 202 15.18 -2.24 2.10
CA ILE A 202 15.19 -2.99 3.36
C ILE A 202 15.95 -2.20 4.44
N GLN A 203 17.07 -1.55 4.10
CA GLN A 203 17.84 -0.68 5.00
C GLN A 203 17.04 0.55 5.46
N ALA A 204 16.19 1.11 4.60
CA ALA A 204 15.36 2.27 4.91
C ALA A 204 14.15 1.95 5.82
N LEU A 205 13.86 0.67 6.06
CA LEU A 205 12.81 0.24 6.98
C LEU A 205 13.03 0.78 8.40
N ASP A 206 11.96 1.22 9.06
CA ASP A 206 12.01 1.61 10.46
C ASP A 206 12.54 0.43 11.31
N PRO A 207 13.52 0.66 12.22
CA PRO A 207 14.08 -0.38 13.06
C PRO A 207 13.04 -1.20 13.84
N ALA A 208 11.95 -0.58 14.30
CA ALA A 208 10.90 -1.27 15.04
C ALA A 208 10.11 -2.22 14.14
N VAL A 209 9.79 -1.81 12.91
CA VAL A 209 9.09 -2.67 11.93
C VAL A 209 9.99 -3.82 11.50
N ARG A 210 11.28 -3.58 11.26
CA ARG A 210 12.26 -4.62 10.93
C ARG A 210 12.34 -5.68 12.04
N LEU A 211 12.45 -5.24 13.29
CA LEU A 211 12.49 -6.11 14.46
C LEU A 211 11.21 -6.92 14.61
N ARG A 212 10.04 -6.30 14.45
CA ARG A 212 8.75 -7.00 14.46
C ARG A 212 8.68 -8.07 13.36
N GLY A 213 9.11 -7.75 12.14
CA GLY A 213 9.18 -8.72 11.04
C GLY A 213 10.06 -9.94 11.37
N LEU A 214 11.21 -9.73 12.02
CA LEU A 214 12.05 -10.84 12.50
C LEU A 214 11.33 -11.70 13.55
N GLU A 215 10.60 -11.08 14.47
CA GLU A 215 9.86 -11.81 15.51
C GLU A 215 8.70 -12.64 14.96
N ILE A 216 8.02 -12.12 13.93
CA ILE A 216 6.96 -12.84 13.21
C ILE A 216 7.53 -14.05 12.48
N LEU A 217 8.61 -13.89 11.72
CA LEU A 217 9.29 -14.99 11.03
C LEU A 217 9.86 -16.05 11.99
N MET A 218 10.14 -15.67 13.24
CA MET A 218 10.59 -16.58 14.29
C MET A 218 9.46 -17.26 15.06
N ASN A 219 8.21 -16.89 14.82
CA ASN A 219 7.08 -17.41 15.55
C ASN A 219 6.57 -18.73 14.93
N GLY A 220 6.85 -19.85 15.59
CA GLY A 220 6.37 -21.17 15.15
C GLY A 220 7.44 -21.96 14.39
N TRP A 221 7.01 -22.70 13.36
CA TRP A 221 7.92 -23.48 12.53
C TRP A 221 8.59 -22.56 11.50
N VAL A 222 9.92 -22.54 11.49
CA VAL A 222 10.70 -21.67 10.62
C VAL A 222 11.12 -22.44 9.37
N SER A 223 10.67 -21.98 8.21
CA SER A 223 11.00 -22.51 6.89
C SER A 223 12.35 -22.01 6.37
N GLY A 224 12.79 -22.56 5.24
CA GLY A 224 13.93 -22.02 4.52
C GLY A 224 13.68 -20.62 3.93
N ASP A 225 12.42 -20.26 3.71
CA ASP A 225 12.02 -18.97 3.13
C ASP A 225 12.02 -17.89 4.21
N ASP A 226 11.56 -18.23 5.41
CA ASP A 226 11.63 -17.35 6.59
C ASP A 226 13.08 -16.99 6.88
N LEU A 227 13.98 -17.97 6.82
CA LEU A 227 15.40 -17.73 7.03
C LEU A 227 16.02 -16.81 5.97
N ARG A 228 15.62 -16.93 4.70
CA ARG A 228 16.05 -16.01 3.64
C ARG A 228 15.51 -14.59 3.87
N ALA A 229 14.26 -14.47 4.30
CA ALA A 229 13.67 -13.19 4.64
C ALA A 229 14.35 -12.53 5.85
N MET A 230 14.63 -13.30 6.91
CA MET A 230 15.40 -12.85 8.08
C MET A 230 16.80 -12.37 7.68
N GLU A 231 17.52 -13.12 6.85
CA GLU A 231 18.83 -12.72 6.33
C GLU A 231 18.76 -11.39 5.55
N GLY A 232 17.72 -11.20 4.75
CA GLY A 232 17.44 -9.93 4.06
C GLY A 232 17.25 -8.77 5.03
N LEU A 233 16.35 -8.93 6.02
CA LEU A 233 16.09 -7.92 7.05
C LEU A 233 17.35 -7.56 7.84
N LEU A 234 18.10 -8.55 8.32
CA LEU A 234 19.36 -8.34 9.05
C LEU A 234 20.42 -7.64 8.18
N GLY A 235 20.44 -7.91 6.88
CA GLY A 235 21.31 -7.23 5.92
C GLY A 235 21.03 -5.74 5.77
N GLY A 236 19.82 -5.27 6.13
CA GLY A 236 19.47 -3.86 6.17
C GLY A 236 19.92 -3.10 7.42
N VAL A 237 20.43 -3.79 8.45
CA VAL A 237 20.82 -3.15 9.72
C VAL A 237 22.14 -2.42 9.56
N ASN A 238 22.12 -1.09 9.68
CA ASN A 238 23.26 -0.23 9.39
C ASN A 238 23.80 0.56 10.59
N ASN A 239 23.23 0.39 11.79
CA ASN A 239 23.67 1.08 13.00
C ASN A 239 23.76 0.10 14.19
N GLY A 240 24.71 0.36 15.11
CA GLY A 240 24.98 -0.53 16.23
C GLY A 240 23.89 -0.54 17.31
N ILE A 241 23.12 0.54 17.48
CA ILE A 241 22.02 0.61 18.46
C ILE A 241 20.94 -0.41 18.09
N GLU A 242 20.49 -0.37 16.84
CA GLU A 242 19.53 -1.32 16.31
C GLU A 242 20.06 -2.75 16.36
N ALA A 243 21.30 -2.99 15.92
CA ALA A 243 21.89 -4.32 15.94
C ALA A 243 21.93 -4.92 17.36
N ARG A 244 22.17 -4.10 18.39
CA ARG A 244 22.06 -4.53 19.79
C ARG A 244 20.63 -4.86 20.19
N ASN A 245 19.65 -4.04 19.80
CA ASN A 245 18.24 -4.29 20.09
C ASN A 245 17.75 -5.62 19.47
N ILE A 246 18.16 -5.90 18.23
CA ILE A 246 17.84 -7.16 17.55
C ILE A 246 18.49 -8.34 18.29
N ARG A 247 19.79 -8.25 18.62
CA ARG A 247 20.50 -9.32 19.36
C ARG A 247 19.91 -9.61 20.73
N ALA A 248 19.24 -8.62 21.36
CA ALA A 248 18.59 -8.81 22.65
C ALA A 248 17.24 -9.55 22.57
N ARG A 249 16.59 -9.58 21.41
CA ARG A 249 15.23 -10.15 21.24
C ARG A 249 15.17 -11.39 20.35
N ILE A 250 16.09 -11.50 19.40
CA ILE A 250 16.19 -12.61 18.46
C ILE A 250 17.23 -13.60 18.99
N ASP A 251 16.77 -14.76 19.43
CA ASP A 251 17.65 -15.85 19.91
C ASP A 251 17.69 -17.00 18.90
N PRO A 252 18.79 -17.17 18.15
CA PRO A 252 18.93 -18.28 17.21
C PRO A 252 18.73 -19.65 17.86
N ILE A 253 19.01 -19.84 19.17
CA ILE A 253 18.87 -21.14 19.84
C ILE A 253 17.42 -21.67 19.77
N ARG A 254 16.43 -20.80 19.58
CA ARG A 254 15.02 -21.20 19.40
C ARG A 254 14.76 -22.03 18.14
N LEU A 255 15.66 -21.98 17.14
CA LEU A 255 15.54 -22.79 15.92
C LEU A 255 16.00 -24.23 16.20
N THR A 256 15.17 -25.20 15.81
CA THR A 256 15.46 -26.63 16.05
C THR A 256 16.58 -27.15 15.14
N ASP A 257 16.61 -26.72 13.88
CA ASP A 257 17.63 -27.12 12.92
C ASP A 257 18.98 -26.42 13.15
N ILE A 258 20.08 -27.19 13.14
CA ILE A 258 21.44 -26.66 13.37
C ILE A 258 21.90 -25.79 12.20
N GLY A 259 21.50 -26.13 10.97
CA GLY A 259 21.82 -25.35 9.77
C GLY A 259 21.18 -23.96 9.82
N GLN A 260 19.89 -23.90 10.15
CA GLN A 260 19.16 -22.64 10.31
C GLN A 260 19.76 -21.77 11.42
N ARG A 261 20.10 -22.36 12.58
CA ARG A 261 20.79 -21.68 13.68
C ARG A 261 22.09 -21.01 13.25
N THR A 262 22.92 -21.79 12.55
CA THR A 262 24.23 -21.33 12.07
C THR A 262 24.07 -20.16 11.10
N ARG A 263 23.15 -20.28 10.14
CA ARG A 263 22.88 -19.23 9.15
C ARG A 263 22.41 -17.92 9.78
N LEU A 264 21.44 -17.99 10.69
CA LEU A 264 20.93 -16.80 11.38
C LEU A 264 22.03 -16.12 12.22
N ARG A 265 22.82 -16.91 12.95
CA ARG A 265 23.99 -16.38 13.70
C ARG A 265 24.97 -15.65 12.79
N VAL A 266 25.35 -16.24 11.67
CA VAL A 266 26.27 -15.62 10.71
C VAL A 266 25.69 -14.31 10.16
N ALA A 267 24.39 -14.27 9.86
CA ALA A 267 23.72 -13.03 9.45
C ALA A 267 23.78 -11.96 10.54
N MET A 268 23.53 -12.32 11.80
CA MET A 268 23.60 -11.40 12.94
C MET A 268 25.02 -10.90 13.25
N GLU A 269 26.04 -11.72 12.99
CA GLU A 269 27.45 -11.35 13.13
C GLU A 269 27.91 -10.32 12.10
N ARG A 270 27.24 -10.24 10.94
CA ARG A 270 27.51 -9.23 9.90
C ARG A 270 26.94 -7.85 10.22
N MET A 271 25.96 -7.76 11.13
CA MET A 271 25.43 -6.46 11.55
C MET A 271 26.49 -5.64 12.30
N PRO A 272 26.44 -4.30 12.25
CA PRO A 272 27.32 -3.43 13.03
C PRO A 272 27.35 -3.76 14.53
N ARG A 273 28.46 -3.41 15.19
CA ARG A 273 28.63 -3.56 16.64
C ARG A 273 28.08 -2.33 17.39
#